data_AF-A0A433RRZ6-F1
#
_entry.id   AF-A0A433RRZ6-F1
#
_cell.length_a   1.000
_cell.length_b   1.000
_cell.length_c   1.000
_cell.angle_alpha   90.00
_cell.angle_beta   90.00
_cell.angle_gamma   90.00
#
_symmetry.space_group_name_H-M   'P 1'
#
loop_
_entity.id
_entity.type
_entity.pdbx_description
1 polymer ?
#
loop_
_entity_poly.entity_id
_entity_poly.type
_entity_poly.pdbx_seq_one_letter_code
_entity_poly.pdbx_strand_id
1 'polypeptide(L)'
;MKNMKKSSLALLIAATAIIICAIAFLFIEQSNAKEQAKKMEALDTASRNIAEAGLKTTRAELQQLVEQAYDETMTRYDALSATDKKGFEVDKMFYARAEALLASRVNKPITSTDFDLVRGEQPTAETILSHVDGEHYTLTATGKIAQTTATVTQDYTLSLKVPVSKTTDRYHYQYAVHATNQIVVQKGSKVVGNLATAKTSDIAVDSASCQYLQNGSGYYDECYNDGNTDASPLKMRNAQSFKTYLPSFPKKDLKAFDALPIPAENLYLPIPEADQYNEVTEEDGTIRKVKKTEAELELLKKYYYKDGVLTMNSMTQEMFTPTEPFSFSESEVHIRELTVDGINAVIDIGDSDQVVRADRVNLQNGATLTIKGAGSFKLYTKNFGMTNGEITAADKASIETYLDGKEAITFDDTFKSPGLLYVRAAHVTLPATGGFEGNIITGAKRLTLNGVDNKTKQLILAPKATVSLKNNTVFNGAIIAKNVYMEEATLIFAKPEDQIPIPLAVEQFDTPIQLVQVGNVVSK
;
A
#
# COMPACT_ATOMS: atom_id res chain seq x y z
N MET A 1 51.48 34.15 109.14
CA MET A 1 50.37 33.70 108.24
C MET A 1 49.75 34.79 107.34
N LYS A 2 50.30 36.01 107.21
CA LYS A 2 49.71 37.10 106.38
C LYS A 2 50.25 37.19 104.94
N ASN A 3 51.36 36.51 104.61
CA ASN A 3 52.01 36.58 103.29
C ASN A 3 51.70 35.41 102.33
N MET A 4 51.09 34.31 102.80
CA MET A 4 50.66 33.20 101.92
C MET A 4 49.34 33.48 101.16
N LYS A 5 48.53 34.44 101.60
CA LYS A 5 47.27 34.81 100.92
C LYS A 5 47.47 35.68 99.66
N LYS A 6 48.61 36.39 99.53
CA LYS A 6 48.89 37.23 98.34
C LYS A 6 49.46 36.41 97.17
N SER A 7 50.24 35.35 97.44
CA SER A 7 50.76 34.45 96.40
C SER A 7 49.68 33.55 95.80
N SER A 8 48.76 33.02 96.63
CA SER A 8 47.62 32.21 96.17
C SER A 8 46.65 33.01 95.29
N LEU A 9 46.40 34.28 95.61
CA LEU A 9 45.52 35.14 94.81
C LEU A 9 46.15 35.52 93.45
N ALA A 10 47.45 35.82 93.43
CA ALA A 10 48.16 36.12 92.18
C ALA A 10 48.22 34.89 91.24
N LEU A 11 48.41 33.69 91.78
CA LEU A 11 48.42 32.44 91.01
C LEU A 11 47.02 32.11 90.45
N LEU A 12 45.97 32.36 91.25
CA LEU A 12 44.58 32.21 90.81
C LEU A 12 44.25 33.19 89.68
N ILE A 13 44.61 34.47 89.81
CA ILE A 13 44.39 35.48 88.77
C ILE A 13 45.15 35.12 87.48
N ALA A 14 46.40 34.67 87.57
CA ALA A 14 47.17 34.24 86.41
C ALA A 14 46.57 32.98 85.74
N ALA A 15 46.15 31.98 86.52
CA ALA A 15 45.47 30.79 85.98
C ALA A 15 44.13 31.13 85.32
N THR A 16 43.35 32.03 85.92
CA THR A 16 42.07 32.49 85.34
C THR A 16 42.29 33.26 84.04
N ALA A 17 43.33 34.12 83.98
CA ALA A 17 43.69 34.84 82.76
C ALA A 17 44.14 33.89 81.63
N ILE A 18 44.91 32.84 81.95
CA ILE A 18 45.33 31.82 80.96
C ILE A 18 44.12 31.04 80.43
N ILE A 19 43.17 30.66 81.30
CA ILE A 19 41.94 29.97 80.89
C ILE A 19 41.09 30.87 79.99
N ILE A 20 40.93 32.16 80.33
CA ILE A 20 40.20 33.13 79.50
C ILE A 20 40.88 33.27 78.12
N CYS A 21 42.21 33.36 78.06
CA CYS A 21 42.95 33.40 76.80
C CYS A 21 42.78 32.10 75.99
N ALA A 22 42.86 30.93 76.61
CA ALA A 22 42.67 29.64 75.93
C ALA A 22 41.26 29.48 75.36
N ILE A 23 40.24 29.91 76.11
CA ILE A 23 38.84 29.94 75.64
C ILE A 23 38.69 30.94 74.47
N ALA A 24 39.28 32.12 74.56
CA ALA A 24 39.25 33.10 73.47
C ALA A 24 39.93 32.57 72.19
N PHE A 25 41.06 31.86 72.31
CA PHE A 25 41.72 31.20 71.17
C PHE A 25 40.83 30.12 70.54
N LEU A 26 40.19 29.27 71.36
CA LEU A 26 39.25 28.26 70.86
C LEU A 26 38.05 28.89 70.13
N PHE A 27 37.53 30.02 70.62
CA PHE A 27 36.46 30.75 69.91
C PHE A 27 36.93 31.36 68.59
N ILE A 28 38.17 31.85 68.52
CA ILE A 28 38.75 32.36 67.27
C ILE A 28 38.95 31.20 66.27
N GLU A 29 39.47 30.06 66.70
CA GLU A 29 39.61 28.86 65.86
C GLU A 29 38.26 28.34 65.37
N GLN A 30 37.25 28.25 66.25
CA GLN A 30 35.90 27.85 65.87
C GLN A 30 35.25 28.85 64.91
N SER A 31 35.44 30.16 65.14
CA SER A 31 34.92 31.20 64.24
C SER A 31 35.56 31.11 62.86
N ASN A 32 36.89 30.95 62.80
CA ASN A 32 37.62 30.78 61.55
C ASN A 32 37.22 29.48 60.83
N ALA A 33 37.04 28.37 61.57
CA ALA A 33 36.57 27.11 61.01
C ALA A 33 35.15 27.22 60.47
N LYS A 34 34.24 27.93 61.16
CA LYS A 34 32.86 28.14 60.72
C LYS A 34 32.80 29.03 59.48
N GLU A 35 33.64 30.06 59.42
CA GLU A 35 33.77 30.92 58.24
C GLU A 35 34.38 30.16 57.06
N GLN A 36 35.41 29.34 57.28
CA GLN A 36 35.99 28.47 56.25
C GLN A 36 34.99 27.43 55.76
N ALA A 37 34.24 26.78 56.66
CA ALA A 37 33.19 25.84 56.30
C ALA A 37 32.12 26.53 55.45
N LYS A 38 31.66 27.71 55.83
CA LYS A 38 30.71 28.51 55.03
C LYS A 38 31.29 28.92 53.68
N LYS A 39 32.57 29.27 53.62
CA LYS A 39 33.26 29.59 52.36
C LYS A 39 33.40 28.37 51.44
N MET A 40 33.60 27.18 52.01
CA MET A 40 33.70 25.91 51.30
C MET A 40 32.33 25.44 50.80
N GLU A 41 31.30 25.51 51.64
CA GLU A 41 29.90 25.23 51.27
C GLU A 41 29.43 26.15 50.13
N ALA A 42 29.80 27.44 50.18
CA ALA A 42 29.53 28.38 49.10
C ALA A 42 30.29 28.03 47.80
N LEU A 43 31.52 27.52 47.90
CA LEU A 43 32.29 27.06 46.72
C LEU A 43 31.72 25.77 46.15
N ASP A 44 31.31 24.82 47.00
CA ASP A 44 30.68 23.57 46.59
C ASP A 44 29.35 23.82 45.87
N THR A 45 28.50 24.68 46.46
CA THR A 45 27.26 25.14 45.83
C THR A 45 27.54 25.84 44.49
N ALA A 46 28.58 26.68 44.43
CA ALA A 46 28.96 27.36 43.19
C ALA A 46 29.45 26.36 42.13
N SER A 47 30.34 25.42 42.47
CA SER A 47 30.82 24.37 41.56
C SER A 47 29.68 23.50 41.05
N ARG A 48 28.67 23.20 41.89
CA ARG A 48 27.48 22.46 41.46
C ARG A 48 26.64 23.25 40.46
N ASN A 49 26.43 24.54 40.72
CA ASN A 49 25.72 25.42 39.77
C ASN A 49 26.47 25.51 38.43
N ILE A 50 27.81 25.51 38.45
CA ILE A 50 28.64 25.45 37.23
C ILE A 50 28.47 24.11 36.50
N ALA A 51 28.40 23.00 37.23
CA ALA A 51 28.14 21.68 36.65
C ALA A 51 26.75 21.61 35.99
N GLU A 52 25.70 22.11 36.67
CA GLU A 52 24.33 22.18 36.14
C GLU A 52 24.25 23.10 34.91
N ALA A 53 24.97 24.22 34.91
CA ALA A 53 25.03 25.13 33.77
C ALA A 53 25.74 24.47 32.56
N GLY A 54 26.87 23.79 32.78
CA GLY A 54 27.55 23.01 31.75
C GLY A 54 26.65 21.91 31.17
N LEU A 55 25.93 21.20 32.03
CA LEU A 55 24.95 20.20 31.62
C LEU A 55 23.83 20.79 30.76
N LYS A 56 23.30 21.97 31.14
CA LYS A 56 22.29 22.69 30.35
C LYS A 56 22.81 23.09 28.97
N THR A 57 24.04 23.60 28.88
CA THR A 57 24.68 24.00 27.61
C THR A 57 24.92 22.79 26.72
N THR A 58 25.56 21.73 27.24
CA THR A 58 25.79 20.49 26.50
C THR A 58 24.47 19.88 26.01
N ARG A 59 23.42 19.88 26.83
CA ARG A 59 22.10 19.39 26.41
C ARG A 59 21.54 20.18 25.21
N ALA A 60 21.71 21.50 25.19
CA ALA A 60 21.26 22.31 24.05
C ALA A 60 22.02 21.96 22.77
N GLU A 61 23.34 21.72 22.85
CA GLU A 61 24.13 21.27 21.71
C GLU A 61 23.71 19.88 21.22
N LEU A 62 23.50 18.93 22.13
CA LEU A 62 23.06 17.57 21.75
C LEU A 62 21.64 17.57 21.17
N GLN A 63 20.76 18.43 21.70
CA GLN A 63 19.41 18.62 21.17
C GLN A 63 19.44 19.07 19.70
N GLN A 64 20.35 19.96 19.31
CA GLN A 64 20.52 20.37 17.91
C GLN A 64 20.90 19.20 16.99
N LEU A 65 21.75 18.28 17.46
CA LEU A 65 22.11 17.09 16.68
C LEU A 65 20.92 16.14 16.52
N VAL A 66 20.09 16.00 17.55
CA VAL A 66 18.88 15.17 17.49
C VAL A 66 17.82 15.82 16.59
N GLU A 67 17.66 17.14 16.63
CA GLU A 67 16.82 17.90 15.69
C GLU A 67 17.28 17.72 14.25
N GLN A 68 18.59 17.82 14.00
CA GLN A 68 19.18 17.53 12.69
C GLN A 68 18.85 16.11 12.21
N ALA A 69 18.94 15.10 13.08
CA ALA A 69 18.58 13.72 12.71
C ALA A 69 17.12 13.59 12.28
N TYR A 70 16.21 14.30 12.96
CA TYR A 70 14.80 14.33 12.60
C TYR A 70 14.58 15.04 11.25
N ASP A 71 15.17 16.22 11.05
CA ASP A 71 15.02 16.99 9.82
C ASP A 71 15.53 16.24 8.59
N GLU A 72 16.67 15.56 8.71
CA GLU A 72 17.21 14.72 7.63
C GLU A 72 16.32 13.49 7.35
N THR A 73 15.75 12.89 8.40
CA THR A 73 14.80 11.79 8.26
C THR A 73 13.53 12.24 7.55
N MET A 74 12.98 13.40 7.93
CA MET A 74 11.78 13.96 7.32
C MET A 74 12.02 14.44 5.89
N THR A 75 13.18 15.04 5.61
CA THR A 75 13.59 15.38 4.24
C THR A 75 13.57 14.16 3.34
N ARG A 76 14.12 13.03 3.83
CA ARG A 76 14.09 11.77 3.09
C ARG A 76 12.67 11.25 2.94
N TYR A 77 11.88 11.27 4.00
CA TYR A 77 10.48 10.84 3.98
C TYR A 77 9.67 11.63 2.96
N ASP A 78 9.78 12.95 2.95
CA ASP A 78 8.99 13.83 2.10
C ASP A 78 9.32 13.74 0.61
N ALA A 79 10.56 13.34 0.28
CA ALA A 79 10.96 13.04 -1.08
C ALA A 79 10.39 11.72 -1.64
N LEU A 80 9.81 10.86 -0.79
CA LEU A 80 9.23 9.58 -1.20
C LEU A 80 7.86 9.75 -1.87
N SER A 81 7.56 8.84 -2.79
CA SER A 81 6.20 8.69 -3.32
C SER A 81 5.22 8.32 -2.21
N ALA A 82 3.93 8.62 -2.39
CA ALA A 82 2.88 8.20 -1.46
C ALA A 82 2.95 6.69 -1.13
N THR A 83 3.26 5.87 -2.14
CA THR A 83 3.40 4.41 -2.00
C THR A 83 4.58 4.02 -1.11
N ASP A 84 5.72 4.71 -1.26
CA ASP A 84 6.95 4.42 -0.50
C ASP A 84 6.88 4.95 0.92
N LYS A 85 6.23 6.11 1.14
CA LYS A 85 6.01 6.68 2.48
C LYS A 85 5.37 5.68 3.45
N LYS A 86 4.54 4.76 2.96
CA LYS A 86 3.88 3.76 3.82
C LYS A 86 4.78 2.62 4.29
N GLY A 87 5.87 2.34 3.56
CA GLY A 87 6.88 1.38 3.97
C GLY A 87 7.99 1.98 4.83
N PHE A 88 8.03 3.32 4.96
CA PHE A 88 9.11 4.03 5.62
C PHE A 88 8.92 4.08 7.14
N GLU A 89 9.81 3.42 7.87
CA GLU A 89 9.83 3.41 9.34
C GLU A 89 10.56 4.66 9.86
N VAL A 90 9.84 5.79 9.95
CA VAL A 90 10.38 7.11 10.37
C VAL A 90 11.09 7.02 11.72
N ASP A 91 10.51 6.30 12.67
CA ASP A 91 11.05 6.10 14.02
C ASP A 91 12.42 5.44 14.00
N LYS A 92 12.55 4.29 13.33
CA LYS A 92 13.82 3.56 13.24
C LYS A 92 14.88 4.37 12.52
N MET A 93 14.49 5.11 11.48
CA MET A 93 15.43 5.92 10.72
C MET A 93 15.90 7.14 11.52
N PHE A 94 14.99 7.78 12.26
CA PHE A 94 15.33 8.82 13.22
C PHE A 94 16.33 8.32 14.27
N TYR A 95 16.05 7.20 14.95
CA TYR A 95 16.93 6.69 16.02
C TYR A 95 18.31 6.31 15.49
N ALA A 96 18.37 5.58 14.38
CA ALA A 96 19.65 5.21 13.75
C ALA A 96 20.47 6.45 13.35
N ARG A 97 19.80 7.51 12.86
CA ARG A 97 20.48 8.74 12.46
C ARG A 97 20.93 9.56 13.67
N ALA A 98 20.11 9.66 14.70
CA ALA A 98 20.44 10.35 15.95
C ALA A 98 21.64 9.69 16.64
N GLU A 99 21.64 8.35 16.74
CA GLU A 99 22.75 7.59 17.29
C GLU A 99 24.05 7.86 16.51
N ALA A 100 24.01 7.85 15.18
CA ALA A 100 25.17 8.12 14.34
C ALA A 100 25.75 9.53 14.55
N LEU A 101 24.91 10.56 14.72
CA LEU A 101 25.35 11.92 15.00
C LEU A 101 25.94 12.05 16.42
N LEU A 102 25.28 11.43 17.41
CA LEU A 102 25.71 11.44 18.80
C LEU A 102 26.99 10.63 19.05
N ALA A 103 27.26 9.58 18.26
CA ALA A 103 28.45 8.75 18.39
C ALA A 103 29.76 9.56 18.36
N SER A 104 29.76 10.69 17.64
CA SER A 104 30.91 11.61 17.60
C SER A 104 31.22 12.30 18.94
N ARG A 105 30.24 12.35 19.85
CA ARG A 105 30.29 12.99 21.19
C ARG A 105 30.36 12.00 22.35
N VAL A 106 30.02 10.74 22.14
CA VAL A 106 30.06 9.71 23.18
C VAL A 106 31.48 9.56 23.74
N ASN A 107 31.57 9.60 25.08
CA ASN A 107 32.80 9.51 25.87
C ASN A 107 33.85 10.58 25.55
N LYS A 108 33.44 11.73 24.98
CA LYS A 108 34.31 12.89 24.76
C LYS A 108 33.89 14.04 25.67
N PRO A 109 34.85 14.68 26.36
CA PRO A 109 34.55 15.83 27.19
C PRO A 109 34.12 17.02 26.33
N ILE A 110 33.02 17.66 26.73
CA ILE A 110 32.54 18.94 26.19
C ILE A 110 32.79 19.99 27.29
N THR A 111 33.75 20.88 27.04
CA THR A 111 34.19 21.87 28.03
C THR A 111 33.51 23.22 27.78
N SER A 112 32.89 23.79 28.82
CA SER A 112 32.40 25.16 28.83
C SER A 112 33.25 26.00 29.79
N THR A 113 33.64 27.19 29.35
CA THR A 113 34.45 28.14 30.15
C THR A 113 33.82 29.53 30.21
N ASP A 114 32.68 29.73 29.54
CA ASP A 114 31.98 31.02 29.45
C ASP A 114 31.10 31.24 30.70
N PHE A 115 31.77 31.45 31.82
CA PHE A 115 31.16 31.72 33.12
C PHE A 115 31.77 32.98 33.73
N ASP A 116 31.00 33.71 34.53
CA ASP A 116 31.54 34.84 35.29
C ASP A 116 32.59 34.37 36.32
N LEU A 117 33.59 35.22 36.56
CA LEU A 117 34.60 34.95 37.58
C LEU A 117 33.96 34.77 38.96
N VAL A 118 34.32 33.69 39.65
CA VAL A 118 33.90 33.43 41.03
C VAL A 118 35.10 33.59 41.94
N ARG A 119 35.10 34.66 42.75
CA ARG A 119 36.22 35.01 43.64
C ARG A 119 37.56 35.19 42.91
N GLY A 120 37.52 35.69 41.68
CA GLY A 120 38.70 35.92 40.85
C GLY A 120 39.19 34.69 40.09
N GLU A 121 38.53 33.54 40.24
CA GLU A 121 38.85 32.31 39.54
C GLU A 121 37.87 32.09 38.39
N GLN A 122 38.37 31.63 37.23
CA GLN A 122 37.55 31.30 36.06
C GLN A 122 36.93 29.91 36.23
N PRO A 123 35.60 29.79 36.35
CA PRO A 123 34.96 28.49 36.43
C PRO A 123 35.07 27.72 35.11
N THR A 124 35.06 26.40 35.20
CA THR A 124 34.96 25.51 34.04
C THR A 124 33.96 24.40 34.30
N ALA A 125 33.25 23.96 33.29
CA ALA A 125 32.40 22.77 33.33
C ALA A 125 32.84 21.78 32.25
N GLU A 126 32.94 20.51 32.60
CA GLU A 126 33.21 19.43 31.66
C GLU A 126 32.07 18.43 31.70
N THR A 127 31.40 18.23 30.57
CA THR A 127 30.28 17.28 30.43
C THR A 127 30.68 16.12 29.53
N ILE A 128 30.37 14.89 29.97
CA ILE A 128 30.59 13.66 29.21
C ILE A 128 29.23 13.00 28.94
N LEU A 129 28.96 12.69 27.68
CA LEU A 129 27.84 11.84 27.26
C LEU A 129 28.30 10.39 27.21
N SER A 130 27.66 9.49 27.94
CA SER A 130 27.94 8.05 27.89
C SER A 130 26.72 7.29 27.38
N HIS A 131 26.94 6.35 26.47
CA HIS A 131 25.89 5.43 25.98
C HIS A 131 25.70 4.30 26.99
N VAL A 132 24.44 3.98 27.31
CA VAL A 132 24.07 2.92 28.25
C VAL A 132 23.61 1.69 27.48
N ASP A 133 22.46 1.80 26.81
CA ASP A 133 21.84 0.78 25.98
C ASP A 133 20.77 1.39 25.07
N GLY A 134 20.56 0.82 23.87
CA GLY A 134 19.53 1.29 22.94
C GLY A 134 19.52 2.81 22.77
N GLU A 135 18.37 3.43 23.03
CA GLU A 135 18.14 4.87 22.98
C GLU A 135 18.53 5.64 24.27
N HIS A 136 19.14 4.98 25.27
CA HIS A 136 19.46 5.54 26.58
C HIS A 136 20.93 5.99 26.71
N TYR A 137 21.10 7.20 27.24
CA TYR A 137 22.39 7.81 27.53
C TYR A 137 22.38 8.45 28.92
N THR A 138 23.56 8.76 29.42
CA THR A 138 23.76 9.51 30.66
C THR A 138 24.70 10.69 30.41
N LEU A 139 24.31 11.87 30.86
CA LEU A 139 25.16 13.06 30.92
C LEU A 139 25.76 13.18 32.31
N THR A 140 27.09 13.25 32.40
CA THR A 140 27.80 13.55 33.64
C THR A 140 28.57 14.85 33.47
N ALA A 141 28.21 15.88 34.25
CA ALA A 141 28.87 17.18 34.21
C ALA A 141 29.64 17.43 35.52
N THR A 142 30.88 17.87 35.39
CA THR A 142 31.75 18.25 36.52
C THR A 142 32.08 19.73 36.42
N GLY A 143 31.60 20.50 37.39
CA GLY A 143 31.90 21.92 37.53
C GLY A 143 33.09 22.13 38.46
N LYS A 144 33.99 23.03 38.09
CA LYS A 144 35.24 23.30 38.81
C LYS A 144 35.43 24.79 39.02
N ILE A 145 35.77 25.17 40.26
CA ILE A 145 36.21 26.52 40.65
C ILE A 145 37.43 26.33 41.54
N ALA A 146 38.59 26.83 41.10
CA ALA A 146 39.89 26.54 41.72
C ALA A 146 40.11 25.02 41.93
N GLN A 147 40.16 24.56 43.18
CA GLN A 147 40.34 23.14 43.55
C GLN A 147 39.03 22.43 43.94
N THR A 148 37.91 23.16 44.00
CA THR A 148 36.61 22.60 44.38
C THR A 148 35.87 22.12 43.14
N THR A 149 35.45 20.86 43.15
CA THR A 149 34.68 20.25 42.07
C THR A 149 33.36 19.71 42.59
N ALA A 150 32.31 19.80 41.79
CA ALA A 150 31.04 19.12 42.03
C ALA A 150 30.59 18.41 40.76
N THR A 151 29.98 17.24 40.91
CA THR A 151 29.52 16.42 39.78
C THR A 151 28.02 16.20 39.86
N VAL A 152 27.35 16.41 38.73
CA VAL A 152 25.94 16.11 38.56
C VAL A 152 25.74 15.15 37.39
N THR A 153 24.70 14.32 37.48
CA THR A 153 24.35 13.32 36.47
C THR A 153 22.89 13.50 36.06
N GLN A 154 22.57 13.29 34.78
CA GLN A 154 21.21 13.31 34.25
C GLN A 154 21.02 12.23 33.17
N ASP A 155 19.89 11.53 33.21
CA ASP A 155 19.50 10.61 32.13
C ASP A 155 19.07 11.38 30.88
N TYR A 156 19.50 10.89 29.72
CA TYR A 156 19.22 11.48 28.42
C TYR A 156 18.76 10.36 27.48
N THR A 157 17.46 10.28 27.21
CA THR A 157 16.86 9.21 26.39
C THR A 157 16.30 9.78 25.09
N LEU A 158 16.61 9.20 23.93
CA LEU A 158 15.95 9.57 22.68
C LEU A 158 14.49 9.12 22.75
N SER A 159 13.55 10.02 22.45
CA SER A 159 12.13 9.74 22.54
C SER A 159 11.39 10.55 21.49
N LEU A 160 11.09 9.92 20.36
CA LEU A 160 10.30 10.53 19.28
C LEU A 160 8.81 10.48 19.64
N LYS A 161 8.22 11.64 19.91
CA LYS A 161 6.77 11.82 19.98
C LYS A 161 6.36 12.89 18.99
N VAL A 162 5.74 12.45 17.90
CA VAL A 162 5.29 13.30 16.80
C VAL A 162 3.81 13.05 16.56
N PRO A 163 2.97 14.10 16.45
CA PRO A 163 1.59 13.93 16.01
C PRO A 163 1.58 13.35 14.59
N VAL A 164 0.76 12.33 14.38
CA VAL A 164 0.59 11.69 13.07
C VAL A 164 -0.84 11.91 12.62
N SER A 165 -1.00 12.65 11.53
CA SER A 165 -2.26 12.75 10.81
C SER A 165 -2.26 11.78 9.61
N LYS A 166 -3.41 11.55 9.00
CA LYS A 166 -3.53 10.72 7.78
C LYS A 166 -4.06 11.57 6.66
N THR A 167 -3.35 11.61 5.55
CA THR A 167 -3.82 12.19 4.29
C THR A 167 -4.24 11.09 3.32
N THR A 168 -5.21 11.43 2.47
CA THR A 168 -5.62 10.56 1.35
C THR A 168 -4.87 10.96 0.10
N ASP A 169 -4.13 10.00 -0.45
CA ASP A 169 -3.49 10.08 -1.76
C ASP A 169 -3.92 8.89 -2.63
N ARG A 170 -3.24 8.66 -3.76
CA ARG A 170 -3.47 7.55 -4.69
C ARG A 170 -2.21 6.68 -4.76
N TYR A 171 -2.44 5.38 -4.85
CA TYR A 171 -1.37 4.42 -5.07
C TYR A 171 -0.82 4.54 -6.48
N HIS A 172 0.49 4.73 -6.58
CA HIS A 172 1.21 4.71 -7.84
C HIS A 172 1.75 3.31 -8.10
N TYR A 173 1.40 2.73 -9.26
CA TYR A 173 1.92 1.44 -9.71
C TYR A 173 3.43 1.54 -9.92
N GLN A 174 4.20 0.87 -9.07
CA GLN A 174 5.66 0.86 -9.11
C GLN A 174 6.27 -0.54 -8.91
N TYR A 175 5.40 -1.54 -8.75
CA TYR A 175 5.79 -2.94 -8.55
C TYR A 175 5.13 -3.79 -9.63
N ALA A 176 5.89 -4.76 -10.12
CA ALA A 176 5.41 -5.85 -10.96
C ALA A 176 4.35 -6.66 -10.21
N VAL A 177 4.66 -6.98 -8.94
CA VAL A 177 3.75 -7.63 -8.01
C VAL A 177 3.81 -6.97 -6.65
N HIS A 178 2.64 -6.67 -6.09
CA HIS A 178 2.46 -6.27 -4.70
C HIS A 178 1.49 -7.25 -4.02
N ALA A 179 2.03 -8.16 -3.19
CA ALA A 179 1.22 -9.13 -2.47
C ALA A 179 1.15 -8.79 -0.98
N THR A 180 -0.04 -8.94 -0.38
CA THR A 180 -0.20 -8.72 1.07
C THR A 180 0.43 -9.83 1.91
N ASN A 181 0.53 -11.04 1.36
CA ASN A 181 1.06 -12.21 2.06
C ASN A 181 2.29 -12.76 1.36
N GLN A 182 2.15 -13.57 0.30
CA GLN A 182 3.27 -14.29 -0.28
C GLN A 182 3.41 -14.07 -1.79
N ILE A 183 4.66 -14.04 -2.27
CA ILE A 183 5.01 -14.15 -3.69
C ILE A 183 5.92 -15.37 -3.85
N VAL A 184 5.58 -16.27 -4.78
CA VAL A 184 6.42 -17.43 -5.13
C VAL A 184 6.63 -17.47 -6.63
N VAL A 185 7.89 -17.41 -7.05
CA VAL A 185 8.34 -17.46 -8.44
C VAL A 185 9.18 -18.72 -8.60
N GLN A 186 8.67 -19.69 -9.36
CA GLN A 186 9.27 -21.02 -9.44
C GLN A 186 9.23 -21.64 -10.84
N LYS A 187 9.98 -22.72 -11.02
CA LYS A 187 10.03 -23.54 -12.25
C LYS A 187 10.40 -22.72 -13.50
N GLY A 188 11.51 -21.99 -13.45
CA GLY A 188 11.96 -21.24 -14.63
C GLY A 188 11.18 -19.97 -14.92
N SER A 189 10.41 -19.47 -13.95
CA SER A 189 9.63 -18.24 -14.11
C SER A 189 10.54 -17.00 -14.16
N LYS A 190 10.06 -15.93 -14.80
CA LYS A 190 10.77 -14.67 -14.95
C LYS A 190 9.91 -13.52 -14.46
N VAL A 191 10.48 -12.62 -13.67
CA VAL A 191 9.82 -11.37 -13.28
C VAL A 191 10.71 -10.23 -13.72
N VAL A 192 10.13 -9.27 -14.42
CA VAL A 192 10.82 -8.07 -14.83
C VAL A 192 10.18 -6.89 -14.12
N GLY A 193 10.86 -6.39 -13.09
CA GLY A 193 10.35 -5.36 -12.18
C GLY A 193 10.37 -5.77 -10.71
N ASN A 194 9.99 -4.82 -9.85
CA ASN A 194 10.06 -4.96 -8.40
C ASN A 194 8.94 -5.86 -7.84
N LEU A 195 9.26 -6.63 -6.81
CA LEU A 195 8.32 -7.46 -6.05
C LEU A 195 8.17 -6.87 -4.66
N ALA A 196 6.94 -6.72 -4.16
CA ALA A 196 6.68 -6.10 -2.86
C ALA A 196 5.74 -6.92 -1.97
N THR A 197 6.13 -7.06 -0.70
CA THR A 197 5.35 -7.68 0.39
C THR A 197 5.64 -6.99 1.71
N ALA A 198 4.85 -7.27 2.76
CA ALA A 198 5.08 -6.70 4.09
C ALA A 198 6.43 -7.14 4.71
N LYS A 199 6.94 -8.31 4.31
CA LYS A 199 8.26 -8.83 4.67
C LYS A 199 8.90 -9.44 3.43
N THR A 200 10.13 -9.05 3.12
CA THR A 200 10.90 -9.58 1.98
C THR A 200 11.09 -11.10 2.04
N SER A 201 11.12 -11.67 3.25
CA SER A 201 11.13 -13.12 3.49
C SER A 201 9.91 -13.86 2.92
N ASP A 202 8.81 -13.15 2.66
CA ASP A 202 7.60 -13.73 2.05
C ASP A 202 7.68 -13.75 0.50
N ILE A 203 8.81 -13.32 -0.07
CA ILE A 203 9.11 -13.37 -1.50
C ILE A 203 10.11 -14.48 -1.76
N ALA A 204 9.63 -15.58 -2.35
CA ALA A 204 10.46 -16.69 -2.76
C ALA A 204 10.67 -16.71 -4.28
N VAL A 205 11.92 -16.78 -4.72
CA VAL A 205 12.35 -17.01 -6.11
C VAL A 205 13.25 -18.25 -6.09
N ASP A 206 12.80 -19.35 -6.70
CA ASP A 206 13.58 -20.59 -6.72
C ASP A 206 14.85 -20.47 -7.58
N SER A 207 15.76 -21.43 -7.46
CA SER A 207 17.04 -21.42 -8.18
C SER A 207 16.93 -21.53 -9.70
N ALA A 208 15.77 -21.90 -10.23
CA ALA A 208 15.53 -21.99 -11.67
C ALA A 208 14.95 -20.69 -12.24
N SER A 209 14.41 -19.81 -11.39
CA SER A 209 13.71 -18.59 -11.78
C SER A 209 14.60 -17.35 -11.70
N CYS A 210 14.15 -16.24 -12.29
CA CYS A 210 14.94 -15.00 -12.35
C CYS A 210 14.09 -13.75 -12.12
N GLN A 211 14.67 -12.77 -11.44
CA GLN A 211 14.17 -11.41 -11.38
C GLN A 211 15.11 -10.48 -12.17
N TYR A 212 14.55 -9.54 -12.94
CA TYR A 212 15.30 -8.61 -13.77
C TYR A 212 14.93 -7.18 -13.42
N LEU A 213 15.94 -6.30 -13.40
CA LEU A 213 15.74 -4.86 -13.23
C LEU A 213 15.23 -4.25 -14.56
N GLN A 214 14.25 -3.35 -14.46
CA GLN A 214 13.76 -2.56 -15.59
C GLN A 214 14.42 -1.18 -15.57
N ASN A 215 14.98 -0.76 -16.70
CA ASN A 215 15.50 0.58 -16.92
C ASN A 215 14.75 1.28 -18.07
N GLY A 216 15.03 2.57 -18.28
CA GLY A 216 14.38 3.35 -19.34
C GLY A 216 14.68 2.88 -20.77
N SER A 217 15.68 2.01 -20.95
CA SER A 217 16.12 1.46 -22.24
C SER A 217 15.66 0.02 -22.48
N GLY A 218 15.01 -0.63 -21.51
CA GLY A 218 14.68 -2.05 -21.54
C GLY A 218 15.00 -2.76 -20.21
N TYR A 219 15.45 -4.01 -20.29
CA TYR A 219 15.73 -4.84 -19.12
C TYR A 219 17.21 -5.16 -19.04
N TYR A 220 17.75 -5.29 -17.85
CA TYR A 220 19.08 -5.85 -17.69
C TYR A 220 19.04 -7.35 -18.01
N ASP A 221 20.04 -7.85 -18.73
CA ASP A 221 20.20 -9.29 -19.00
C ASP A 221 20.67 -10.07 -17.75
N GLU A 222 21.04 -9.36 -16.68
CA GLU A 222 21.49 -9.98 -15.44
C GLU A 222 20.30 -10.48 -14.62
N CYS A 223 20.28 -11.79 -14.37
CA CYS A 223 19.32 -12.44 -13.50
C CYS A 223 19.71 -12.21 -12.03
N TYR A 224 18.85 -11.52 -11.30
CA TYR A 224 18.93 -11.44 -9.84
C TYR A 224 18.17 -12.63 -9.25
N ASN A 225 18.93 -13.63 -8.80
CA ASN A 225 18.43 -14.76 -8.03
C ASN A 225 19.33 -14.98 -6.83
N ASP A 226 18.84 -14.57 -5.66
CA ASP A 226 19.58 -14.60 -4.41
C ASP A 226 19.21 -15.81 -3.54
N GLY A 227 18.54 -16.83 -4.09
CA GLY A 227 18.22 -18.07 -3.39
C GLY A 227 17.30 -17.90 -2.18
N ASN A 228 16.29 -17.01 -2.27
CA ASN A 228 15.37 -16.62 -1.18
C ASN A 228 16.00 -15.83 -0.04
N THR A 229 17.16 -15.18 -0.24
CA THR A 229 17.67 -14.24 0.75
C THR A 229 16.96 -12.88 0.67
N ASP A 230 17.17 -12.01 1.67
CA ASP A 230 16.67 -10.63 1.65
C ASP A 230 17.63 -9.67 0.89
N ALA A 231 18.63 -10.21 0.19
CA ALA A 231 19.72 -9.43 -0.39
C ALA A 231 19.39 -8.81 -1.76
N SER A 232 18.38 -9.32 -2.47
CA SER A 232 17.99 -8.78 -3.77
C SER A 232 17.45 -7.35 -3.64
N PRO A 233 18.04 -6.36 -4.33
CA PRO A 233 17.55 -4.98 -4.31
C PRO A 233 16.17 -4.82 -4.98
N LEU A 234 15.67 -5.87 -5.63
CA LEU A 234 14.39 -5.89 -6.32
C LEU A 234 13.25 -6.49 -5.47
N LYS A 235 13.56 -6.96 -4.25
CA LYS A 235 12.60 -7.34 -3.23
C LYS A 235 12.38 -6.16 -2.29
N MET A 236 11.16 -5.62 -2.32
CA MET A 236 10.81 -4.41 -1.59
C MET A 236 9.94 -4.75 -0.40
N ARG A 237 10.29 -4.20 0.76
CA ARG A 237 9.38 -4.20 1.91
C ARG A 237 8.33 -3.11 1.73
N ASN A 238 7.07 -3.50 1.58
CA ASN A 238 5.93 -2.61 1.60
C ASN A 238 4.76 -3.26 2.37
N ALA A 239 4.43 -2.70 3.54
CA ALA A 239 3.37 -3.19 4.41
C ALA A 239 1.96 -2.71 4.02
N GLN A 240 1.81 -2.00 2.90
CA GLN A 240 0.52 -1.56 2.39
C GLN A 240 -0.39 -2.76 2.11
N SER A 241 -1.42 -2.91 2.94
CA SER A 241 -2.44 -3.92 2.72
C SER A 241 -3.57 -3.37 1.85
N PHE A 242 -3.85 -4.05 0.74
CA PHE A 242 -5.02 -3.79 -0.08
C PHE A 242 -6.22 -4.66 0.31
N LYS A 243 -6.15 -5.43 1.41
CA LYS A 243 -7.19 -6.39 1.81
C LYS A 243 -8.60 -5.77 1.88
N THR A 244 -8.69 -4.49 2.22
CA THR A 244 -9.93 -3.71 2.27
C THR A 244 -10.20 -2.93 0.99
N TYR A 245 -9.21 -2.79 0.12
CA TYR A 245 -9.30 -2.02 -1.10
C TYR A 245 -9.74 -2.86 -2.29
N LEU A 246 -11.04 -2.94 -2.48
CA LEU A 246 -11.67 -3.39 -3.71
C LEU A 246 -12.75 -2.34 -4.04
N PRO A 247 -12.79 -1.78 -5.27
CA PRO A 247 -13.91 -0.94 -5.69
C PRO A 247 -15.23 -1.61 -5.34
N SER A 248 -16.24 -0.87 -4.88
CA SER A 248 -17.49 -1.53 -4.48
C SER A 248 -18.12 -2.21 -5.70
N PHE A 249 -18.35 -3.52 -5.62
CA PHE A 249 -19.15 -4.20 -6.65
C PHE A 249 -20.54 -3.54 -6.68
N PRO A 250 -21.10 -3.20 -7.86
CA PRO A 250 -22.38 -2.50 -8.03
C PRO A 250 -23.60 -3.34 -7.60
N LYS A 251 -23.68 -3.72 -6.32
CA LYS A 251 -24.73 -4.59 -5.77
C LYS A 251 -26.11 -3.92 -5.75
N LYS A 252 -26.15 -2.59 -5.69
CA LYS A 252 -27.41 -1.83 -5.72
C LYS A 252 -27.99 -1.90 -7.13
N ASP A 253 -27.16 -1.63 -8.13
CA ASP A 253 -27.53 -1.64 -9.53
C ASP A 253 -27.92 -3.06 -9.97
N LEU A 254 -27.16 -4.08 -9.57
CA LEU A 254 -27.54 -5.49 -9.79
C LEU A 254 -28.95 -5.83 -9.29
N LYS A 255 -29.34 -5.36 -8.10
CA LYS A 255 -30.68 -5.62 -7.56
C LYS A 255 -31.76 -4.90 -8.37
N ALA A 256 -31.46 -3.71 -8.88
CA ALA A 256 -32.36 -3.00 -9.78
C ALA A 256 -32.50 -3.75 -11.11
N PHE A 257 -31.39 -4.20 -11.69
CA PHE A 257 -31.37 -4.95 -12.95
C PHE A 257 -32.04 -6.33 -12.85
N ASP A 258 -31.81 -7.07 -11.76
CA ASP A 258 -32.51 -8.34 -11.51
C ASP A 258 -34.04 -8.15 -11.35
N ALA A 259 -34.49 -6.94 -10.99
CA ALA A 259 -35.89 -6.60 -10.84
C ALA A 259 -36.53 -6.04 -12.13
N LEU A 260 -35.72 -5.75 -13.16
CA LEU A 260 -36.25 -5.39 -14.47
C LEU A 260 -37.06 -6.56 -15.04
N PRO A 261 -38.23 -6.30 -15.64
CA PRO A 261 -39.00 -7.34 -16.30
C PRO A 261 -38.20 -7.89 -17.48
N ILE A 262 -38.27 -9.20 -17.69
CA ILE A 262 -37.78 -9.80 -18.93
C ILE A 262 -38.64 -9.24 -20.08
N PRO A 263 -38.04 -8.67 -21.14
CA PRO A 263 -38.80 -8.17 -22.28
C PRO A 263 -39.72 -9.26 -22.84
N ALA A 264 -41.00 -8.91 -23.01
CA ALA A 264 -42.00 -9.76 -23.63
C ALA A 264 -41.96 -9.70 -25.17
N GLU A 265 -40.99 -8.97 -25.72
CA GLU A 265 -40.78 -8.82 -27.15
C GLU A 265 -40.43 -10.17 -27.78
N ASN A 266 -41.11 -10.49 -28.88
CA ASN A 266 -40.92 -11.71 -29.62
C ASN A 266 -40.53 -11.36 -31.06
N LEU A 267 -39.24 -11.40 -31.35
CA LEU A 267 -38.69 -11.12 -32.67
C LEU A 267 -38.39 -12.42 -33.42
N TYR A 268 -38.83 -12.46 -34.67
CA TYR A 268 -38.69 -13.62 -35.54
C TYR A 268 -38.25 -13.20 -36.93
N LEU A 269 -37.60 -14.12 -37.64
CA LEU A 269 -37.20 -13.91 -39.02
C LEU A 269 -38.43 -13.73 -39.92
N PRO A 270 -38.39 -12.84 -40.92
CA PRO A 270 -39.47 -12.73 -41.89
C PRO A 270 -39.80 -14.09 -42.52
N ILE A 271 -41.09 -14.47 -42.51
CA ILE A 271 -41.54 -15.71 -43.15
C ILE A 271 -41.38 -15.52 -44.67
N PRO A 272 -40.63 -16.38 -45.38
CA PRO A 272 -40.49 -16.27 -46.84
C PRO A 272 -41.85 -16.19 -47.52
N GLU A 273 -42.00 -15.32 -48.53
CA GLU A 273 -43.30 -15.08 -49.18
C GLU A 273 -43.94 -16.37 -49.69
N ALA A 274 -43.13 -17.29 -50.24
CA ALA A 274 -43.60 -18.61 -50.70
C ALA A 274 -44.27 -19.44 -49.59
N ASP A 275 -43.80 -19.31 -48.35
CA ASP A 275 -44.32 -20.04 -47.21
C ASP A 275 -45.56 -19.39 -46.58
N GLN A 276 -45.90 -18.15 -46.98
CA GLN A 276 -47.07 -17.43 -46.43
C GLN A 276 -48.40 -17.86 -47.06
N TYR A 277 -48.38 -18.68 -48.11
CA TYR A 277 -49.58 -19.10 -48.84
C TYR A 277 -49.68 -20.63 -48.91
N ASN A 278 -50.90 -21.13 -48.82
CA ASN A 278 -51.27 -22.50 -49.20
C ASN A 278 -51.65 -22.51 -50.69
N GLU A 279 -51.25 -23.55 -51.42
CA GLU A 279 -51.73 -23.78 -52.78
C GLU A 279 -53.03 -24.60 -52.71
N VAL A 280 -54.12 -24.01 -53.19
CA VAL A 280 -55.44 -24.63 -53.24
C VAL A 280 -55.79 -24.89 -54.70
N THR A 281 -56.06 -26.15 -55.04
CA THR A 281 -56.54 -26.51 -56.38
C THR A 281 -58.06 -26.37 -56.41
N GLU A 282 -58.57 -25.50 -57.27
CA GLU A 282 -60.00 -25.26 -57.46
C GLU A 282 -60.64 -26.39 -58.31
N GLU A 283 -61.98 -26.46 -58.35
CA GLU A 283 -62.72 -27.52 -59.07
C GLU A 283 -62.41 -27.59 -60.58
N ASP A 284 -61.97 -26.48 -61.17
CA ASP A 284 -61.56 -26.38 -62.58
C ASP A 284 -60.09 -26.79 -62.84
N GLY A 285 -59.37 -27.19 -61.80
CA GLY A 285 -57.95 -27.58 -61.87
C GLY A 285 -56.97 -26.40 -61.79
N THR A 286 -57.44 -25.16 -61.62
CA THR A 286 -56.55 -24.01 -61.41
C THR A 286 -55.97 -24.01 -59.98
N ILE A 287 -54.71 -23.59 -59.83
CA ILE A 287 -54.05 -23.46 -58.52
C ILE A 287 -54.14 -22.01 -58.07
N ARG A 288 -54.76 -21.76 -56.92
CA ARG A 288 -54.83 -20.45 -56.26
C ARG A 288 -53.98 -20.43 -55.00
N LYS A 289 -53.22 -19.36 -54.81
CA LYS A 289 -52.51 -19.08 -53.56
C LYS A 289 -53.46 -18.45 -52.55
N VAL A 290 -53.67 -19.12 -51.42
CA VAL A 290 -54.50 -18.64 -50.31
C VAL A 290 -53.60 -18.33 -49.14
N LYS A 291 -53.65 -17.11 -48.60
CA LYS A 291 -52.79 -16.72 -47.47
C LYS A 291 -53.10 -17.60 -46.25
N LYS A 292 -52.05 -18.12 -45.62
CA LYS A 292 -52.15 -18.89 -44.37
C LYS A 292 -52.77 -18.03 -43.26
N THR A 293 -53.54 -18.66 -42.38
CA THR A 293 -54.08 -18.06 -41.16
C THR A 293 -52.95 -17.67 -40.19
N GLU A 294 -53.22 -16.76 -39.25
CA GLU A 294 -52.21 -16.37 -38.25
C GLU A 294 -51.72 -17.57 -37.43
N ALA A 295 -52.61 -18.52 -37.10
CA ALA A 295 -52.23 -19.74 -36.39
C ALA A 295 -51.28 -20.63 -37.22
N GLU A 296 -51.49 -20.71 -38.53
CA GLU A 296 -50.58 -21.42 -39.44
C GLU A 296 -49.25 -20.69 -39.60
N LEU A 297 -49.26 -19.35 -39.69
CA LEU A 297 -48.05 -18.53 -39.80
C LEU A 297 -47.23 -18.55 -38.51
N GLU A 298 -47.88 -18.56 -37.34
CA GLU A 298 -47.23 -18.65 -36.03
C GLU A 298 -46.34 -19.89 -35.91
N LEU A 299 -46.78 -21.03 -36.46
CA LEU A 299 -45.99 -22.27 -36.49
C LEU A 299 -44.74 -22.18 -37.38
N LEU A 300 -44.69 -21.21 -38.29
CA LEU A 300 -43.56 -20.96 -39.20
C LEU A 300 -42.58 -19.91 -38.64
N LYS A 301 -42.94 -19.20 -37.57
CA LYS A 301 -42.08 -18.16 -36.99
C LYS A 301 -40.82 -18.78 -36.40
N LYS A 302 -39.66 -18.34 -36.92
CA LYS A 302 -38.35 -18.67 -36.38
C LYS A 302 -37.88 -17.53 -35.50
N TYR A 303 -38.13 -17.66 -34.20
CA TYR A 303 -37.77 -16.66 -33.20
C TYR A 303 -36.26 -16.58 -33.01
N TYR A 304 -35.71 -15.38 -33.04
CA TYR A 304 -34.34 -15.09 -32.62
C TYR A 304 -34.29 -14.33 -31.30
N TYR A 305 -35.40 -13.71 -30.87
CA TYR A 305 -35.57 -13.18 -29.53
C TYR A 305 -36.95 -13.56 -29.00
N LYS A 306 -37.01 -14.35 -27.93
CA LYS A 306 -38.28 -14.77 -27.32
C LYS A 306 -38.09 -15.12 -25.85
N ASP A 307 -39.03 -14.70 -25.00
CA ASP A 307 -39.03 -14.99 -23.56
C ASP A 307 -37.70 -14.65 -22.86
N GLY A 308 -37.03 -13.57 -23.30
CA GLY A 308 -35.73 -13.14 -22.79
C GLY A 308 -34.54 -13.95 -23.31
N VAL A 309 -34.69 -14.75 -24.35
CA VAL A 309 -33.60 -15.53 -24.96
C VAL A 309 -33.27 -14.96 -26.33
N LEU A 310 -32.12 -14.30 -26.44
CA LEU A 310 -31.59 -13.74 -27.70
C LEU A 310 -30.57 -14.72 -28.29
N THR A 311 -30.87 -15.25 -29.48
CA THR A 311 -30.05 -16.23 -30.19
C THR A 311 -29.59 -15.67 -31.54
N MET A 312 -28.28 -15.63 -31.74
CA MET A 312 -27.60 -15.16 -32.94
C MET A 312 -26.79 -16.30 -33.53
N ASN A 313 -27.28 -16.93 -34.60
CA ASN A 313 -26.65 -18.09 -35.22
C ASN A 313 -26.71 -18.01 -36.75
N SER A 314 -26.27 -19.08 -37.44
CA SER A 314 -26.27 -19.15 -38.90
C SER A 314 -27.63 -18.90 -39.56
N MET A 315 -28.76 -19.18 -38.89
CA MET A 315 -30.09 -18.89 -39.45
C MET A 315 -30.42 -17.40 -39.43
N THR A 316 -29.80 -16.63 -38.54
CA THR A 316 -30.11 -15.22 -38.29
C THR A 316 -28.95 -14.31 -38.69
N GLN A 317 -27.90 -14.83 -39.31
CA GLN A 317 -26.65 -14.11 -39.58
C GLN A 317 -26.86 -12.82 -40.38
N GLU A 318 -27.78 -12.84 -41.36
CA GLU A 318 -28.08 -11.69 -42.20
C GLU A 318 -28.68 -10.51 -41.41
N MET A 319 -29.31 -10.78 -40.26
CA MET A 319 -29.97 -9.78 -39.41
C MET A 319 -29.04 -9.10 -38.39
N PHE A 320 -27.79 -9.53 -38.28
CA PHE A 320 -26.85 -9.11 -37.23
C PHE A 320 -25.51 -8.66 -37.81
N THR A 321 -25.58 -7.90 -38.90
CA THR A 321 -24.41 -7.47 -39.68
C THR A 321 -23.99 -6.05 -39.30
N PRO A 322 -22.80 -5.58 -39.70
CA PRO A 322 -22.40 -4.19 -39.46
C PRO A 322 -23.35 -3.13 -40.07
N THR A 323 -24.08 -3.49 -41.13
CA THR A 323 -25.07 -2.67 -41.82
C THR A 323 -26.48 -2.81 -41.25
N GLU A 324 -26.78 -3.97 -40.66
CA GLU A 324 -28.04 -4.27 -39.98
C GLU A 324 -27.73 -4.83 -38.59
N PRO A 325 -27.24 -4.00 -37.65
CA PRO A 325 -26.92 -4.45 -36.32
C PRO A 325 -28.18 -4.60 -35.46
N PHE A 326 -28.11 -5.44 -34.43
CA PHE A 326 -29.16 -5.50 -33.41
C PHE A 326 -29.03 -4.32 -32.44
N SER A 327 -30.13 -3.65 -32.13
CA SER A 327 -30.19 -2.68 -31.03
C SER A 327 -31.29 -3.05 -30.07
N PHE A 328 -31.02 -2.93 -28.78
CA PHE A 328 -32.07 -3.04 -27.76
C PHE A 328 -32.98 -1.81 -27.83
N SER A 329 -34.27 -2.00 -27.57
CA SER A 329 -35.25 -0.93 -27.52
C SER A 329 -35.12 -0.05 -26.27
N GLU A 330 -34.46 -0.55 -25.23
CA GLU A 330 -34.23 0.12 -23.96
C GLU A 330 -32.73 0.16 -23.63
N SER A 331 -32.28 1.25 -22.98
CA SER A 331 -30.87 1.44 -22.57
C SER A 331 -30.45 0.49 -21.43
N GLU A 332 -31.41 -0.09 -20.72
CA GLU A 332 -31.19 -1.10 -19.69
C GLU A 332 -32.12 -2.27 -19.94
N VAL A 333 -31.57 -3.47 -20.12
CA VAL A 333 -32.36 -4.66 -20.44
C VAL A 333 -31.95 -5.83 -19.55
N HIS A 334 -32.94 -6.61 -19.12
CA HIS A 334 -32.74 -7.89 -18.44
C HIS A 334 -33.20 -9.03 -19.33
N ILE A 335 -32.27 -9.87 -19.75
CA ILE A 335 -32.52 -11.07 -20.55
C ILE A 335 -32.10 -12.31 -19.76
N ARG A 336 -32.75 -13.44 -20.06
CA ARG A 336 -32.36 -14.73 -19.49
C ARG A 336 -31.06 -15.22 -20.13
N GLU A 337 -30.97 -15.14 -21.45
CA GLU A 337 -29.86 -15.75 -22.17
C GLU A 337 -29.50 -14.97 -23.43
N LEU A 338 -28.19 -14.76 -23.61
CA LEU A 338 -27.59 -14.29 -24.84
C LEU A 338 -26.71 -15.41 -25.42
N THR A 339 -27.05 -15.89 -26.61
CA THR A 339 -26.28 -16.93 -27.30
C THR A 339 -25.82 -16.42 -28.66
N VAL A 340 -24.52 -16.48 -28.92
CA VAL A 340 -23.93 -16.29 -30.25
C VAL A 340 -23.20 -17.57 -30.66
N ASP A 341 -23.51 -18.06 -31.85
CA ASP A 341 -23.10 -19.38 -32.32
C ASP A 341 -22.56 -19.35 -33.75
N GLY A 342 -21.24 -19.53 -33.89
CA GLY A 342 -20.56 -19.74 -35.16
C GLY A 342 -20.64 -18.59 -36.17
N ILE A 343 -21.08 -17.40 -35.75
CA ILE A 343 -21.22 -16.21 -36.61
C ILE A 343 -20.53 -15.00 -36.00
N ASN A 344 -20.32 -13.96 -36.83
CA ASN A 344 -20.02 -12.61 -36.35
C ASN A 344 -21.34 -11.82 -36.26
N ALA A 345 -21.80 -11.58 -35.03
CA ALA A 345 -23.01 -10.83 -34.75
C ALA A 345 -22.65 -9.43 -34.23
N VAL A 346 -23.42 -8.42 -34.64
CA VAL A 346 -23.20 -7.03 -34.24
C VAL A 346 -24.36 -6.53 -33.38
N ILE A 347 -24.04 -5.96 -32.21
CA ILE A 347 -24.96 -5.17 -31.39
C ILE A 347 -24.54 -3.71 -31.46
N ASP A 348 -25.45 -2.82 -31.84
CA ASP A 348 -25.23 -1.37 -31.89
C ASP A 348 -25.83 -0.70 -30.65
N ILE A 349 -24.95 -0.06 -29.87
CA ILE A 349 -25.25 0.67 -28.63
C ILE A 349 -25.35 2.18 -28.84
N GLY A 350 -25.09 2.67 -30.05
CA GLY A 350 -25.04 4.09 -30.38
C GLY A 350 -23.98 4.87 -29.58
N ASP A 351 -24.31 6.10 -29.21
CA ASP A 351 -23.41 7.01 -28.47
C ASP A 351 -23.64 6.99 -26.95
N SER A 352 -24.60 6.19 -26.47
CA SER A 352 -25.02 6.13 -25.07
C SER A 352 -24.54 4.87 -24.35
N ASP A 353 -24.66 4.86 -23.03
CA ASP A 353 -24.44 3.66 -22.23
C ASP A 353 -25.58 2.65 -22.48
N GLN A 354 -25.22 1.41 -22.79
CA GLN A 354 -26.13 0.27 -22.85
C GLN A 354 -25.79 -0.71 -21.72
N VAL A 355 -26.77 -0.99 -20.87
CA VAL A 355 -26.67 -2.00 -19.81
C VAL A 355 -27.42 -3.25 -20.23
N VAL A 356 -26.74 -4.40 -20.19
CA VAL A 356 -27.36 -5.70 -20.43
C VAL A 356 -27.14 -6.57 -19.20
N ARG A 357 -28.23 -6.91 -18.51
CA ARG A 357 -28.27 -7.95 -17.50
C ARG A 357 -28.66 -9.27 -18.16
N ALA A 358 -27.74 -10.22 -18.23
CA ALA A 358 -28.00 -11.57 -18.72
C ALA A 358 -27.87 -12.59 -17.58
N ASP A 359 -28.79 -13.53 -17.44
CA ASP A 359 -28.57 -14.65 -16.50
C ASP A 359 -27.47 -15.59 -17.01
N ARG A 360 -27.39 -15.79 -18.33
CA ARG A 360 -26.37 -16.60 -18.99
C ARG A 360 -25.92 -15.97 -20.30
N VAL A 361 -24.62 -16.07 -20.57
CA VAL A 361 -24.03 -15.71 -21.87
C VAL A 361 -23.32 -16.94 -22.44
N ASN A 362 -23.57 -17.26 -23.71
CA ASN A 362 -22.87 -18.30 -24.45
C ASN A 362 -22.26 -17.72 -25.72
N LEU A 363 -20.95 -17.89 -25.87
CA LEU A 363 -20.24 -17.71 -27.12
C LEU A 363 -19.69 -19.08 -27.49
N GLN A 364 -20.15 -19.63 -28.62
CA GLN A 364 -19.80 -21.00 -29.01
C GLN A 364 -19.40 -21.09 -30.47
N ASN A 365 -18.66 -22.15 -30.79
CA ASN A 365 -18.21 -22.47 -32.14
C ASN A 365 -17.41 -21.32 -32.81
N GLY A 366 -16.61 -20.59 -32.03
CA GLY A 366 -15.79 -19.48 -32.54
C GLY A 366 -16.60 -18.23 -32.90
N ALA A 367 -17.77 -18.03 -32.28
CA ALA A 367 -18.60 -16.85 -32.48
C ALA A 367 -17.86 -15.55 -32.12
N THR A 368 -18.15 -14.47 -32.86
CA THR A 368 -17.72 -13.10 -32.54
C THR A 368 -18.95 -12.25 -32.22
N LEU A 369 -18.97 -11.61 -31.05
CA LEU A 369 -19.94 -10.59 -30.69
C LEU A 369 -19.28 -9.21 -30.79
N THR A 370 -19.59 -8.47 -31.83
CA THR A 370 -19.08 -7.10 -32.04
C THR A 370 -20.03 -6.09 -31.39
N ILE A 371 -19.52 -5.29 -30.46
CA ILE A 371 -20.22 -4.15 -29.87
C ILE A 371 -19.84 -2.89 -30.65
N LYS A 372 -20.80 -2.27 -31.32
CA LYS A 372 -20.62 -1.10 -32.17
C LYS A 372 -21.22 0.14 -31.52
N GLY A 373 -20.49 1.25 -31.54
CA GLY A 373 -20.94 2.54 -31.03
C GLY A 373 -19.82 3.29 -30.31
N ALA A 374 -20.07 4.53 -29.89
CA ALA A 374 -19.11 5.33 -29.13
C ALA A 374 -19.35 5.29 -27.61
N GLY A 375 -20.45 4.66 -27.16
CA GLY A 375 -20.84 4.58 -25.75
C GLY A 375 -20.14 3.48 -24.92
N SER A 376 -20.75 3.15 -23.78
CA SER A 376 -20.29 2.07 -22.89
C SER A 376 -21.26 0.90 -22.85
N PHE A 377 -20.77 -0.30 -23.14
CA PHE A 377 -21.51 -1.55 -23.00
C PHE A 377 -21.17 -2.23 -21.67
N LYS A 378 -22.14 -2.28 -20.75
CA LYS A 378 -21.99 -2.88 -19.43
C LYS A 378 -22.75 -4.20 -19.39
N LEU A 379 -22.01 -5.30 -19.44
CA LEU A 379 -22.56 -6.66 -19.39
C LEU A 379 -22.54 -7.19 -17.95
N TYR A 380 -23.70 -7.32 -17.34
CA TYR A 380 -23.87 -7.97 -16.03
C TYR A 380 -24.32 -9.41 -16.24
N THR A 381 -23.47 -10.38 -15.91
CA THR A 381 -23.79 -11.80 -16.09
C THR A 381 -23.61 -12.63 -14.84
N LYS A 382 -24.55 -13.55 -14.57
CA LYS A 382 -24.41 -14.54 -13.50
C LYS A 382 -23.47 -15.66 -13.91
N ASN A 383 -23.45 -16.03 -15.19
CA ASN A 383 -22.65 -17.15 -15.67
C ASN A 383 -22.29 -17.02 -17.16
N PHE A 384 -21.13 -17.57 -17.51
CA PHE A 384 -20.79 -17.91 -18.87
C PHE A 384 -20.97 -19.41 -19.04
N GLY A 385 -21.79 -19.84 -19.99
CA GLY A 385 -21.97 -21.26 -20.29
C GLY A 385 -20.85 -21.76 -21.17
N MET A 386 -20.94 -21.45 -22.47
CA MET A 386 -19.88 -21.71 -23.44
C MET A 386 -19.05 -20.43 -23.66
N THR A 387 -17.73 -20.59 -23.73
CA THR A 387 -16.76 -19.48 -23.87
C THR A 387 -15.85 -19.62 -25.09
N ASN A 388 -16.22 -20.43 -26.09
CA ASN A 388 -15.45 -20.59 -27.32
C ASN A 388 -15.89 -19.55 -28.34
N GLY A 389 -15.42 -18.31 -28.17
CA GLY A 389 -15.73 -17.17 -29.02
C GLY A 389 -15.20 -15.87 -28.42
N GLU A 390 -15.42 -14.75 -29.08
CA GLU A 390 -14.87 -13.45 -28.68
C GLU A 390 -15.94 -12.35 -28.60
N ILE A 391 -15.68 -11.35 -27.77
CA ILE A 391 -16.37 -10.07 -27.75
C ILE A 391 -15.38 -9.04 -28.27
N THR A 392 -15.79 -8.19 -29.20
CA THR A 392 -14.93 -7.15 -29.78
C THR A 392 -15.63 -5.80 -29.71
N ALA A 393 -14.85 -4.72 -29.71
CA ALA A 393 -15.35 -3.36 -29.73
C ALA A 393 -15.09 -2.71 -31.10
N ALA A 394 -16.11 -2.08 -31.67
CA ALA A 394 -16.05 -1.25 -32.86
C ALA A 394 -16.43 0.20 -32.52
N ASP A 395 -16.05 1.16 -33.35
CA ASP A 395 -16.40 2.58 -33.24
C ASP A 395 -16.05 3.25 -31.88
N LYS A 396 -15.03 2.70 -31.20
CA LYS A 396 -14.53 3.13 -29.88
C LYS A 396 -15.41 2.75 -28.69
N ALA A 397 -16.32 1.78 -28.85
CA ALA A 397 -17.11 1.26 -27.74
C ALA A 397 -16.21 0.83 -26.58
N SER A 398 -16.61 1.17 -25.36
CA SER A 398 -15.99 0.64 -24.14
C SER A 398 -16.79 -0.55 -23.63
N ILE A 399 -16.10 -1.61 -23.19
CA ILE A 399 -16.74 -2.84 -22.72
C ILE A 399 -16.38 -3.08 -21.25
N GLU A 400 -17.38 -3.29 -20.42
CA GLU A 400 -17.23 -3.65 -19.02
C GLU A 400 -18.06 -4.91 -18.71
N THR A 401 -17.41 -5.96 -18.24
CA THR A 401 -18.07 -7.22 -17.87
C THR A 401 -18.06 -7.39 -16.35
N TYR A 402 -19.25 -7.53 -15.78
CA TYR A 402 -19.50 -7.75 -14.36
C TYR A 402 -20.01 -9.18 -14.15
N LEU A 403 -19.15 -10.04 -13.60
CA LEU A 403 -19.48 -11.42 -13.28
C LEU A 403 -19.91 -11.54 -11.81
N ASP A 404 -21.20 -11.66 -11.55
CA ASP A 404 -21.76 -11.72 -10.20
C ASP A 404 -22.07 -13.13 -9.68
N GLY A 405 -21.82 -14.14 -10.53
CA GLY A 405 -21.85 -15.56 -10.20
C GLY A 405 -20.90 -15.98 -9.08
N LYS A 406 -21.20 -17.17 -8.52
CA LYS A 406 -20.36 -17.84 -7.51
C LYS A 406 -19.72 -19.12 -8.02
N GLU A 407 -20.25 -19.69 -9.09
CA GLU A 407 -19.74 -20.91 -9.70
C GLU A 407 -18.35 -20.64 -10.29
N ALA A 408 -17.47 -21.64 -10.26
CA ALA A 408 -16.17 -21.52 -10.89
C ALA A 408 -16.34 -21.51 -12.41
N ILE A 409 -15.60 -20.65 -13.10
CA ILE A 409 -15.64 -20.52 -14.56
C ILE A 409 -14.23 -20.68 -15.11
N THR A 410 -14.11 -21.50 -16.15
CA THR A 410 -12.91 -21.62 -16.96
C THR A 410 -13.26 -21.14 -18.35
N PHE A 411 -12.58 -20.10 -18.82
CA PHE A 411 -12.72 -19.61 -20.18
C PHE A 411 -11.87 -20.46 -21.12
N ASP A 412 -12.37 -20.65 -22.34
CA ASP A 412 -11.70 -21.39 -23.41
C ASP A 412 -10.47 -20.63 -23.91
N ASP A 413 -9.48 -21.33 -24.45
CA ASP A 413 -8.23 -20.74 -24.97
C ASP A 413 -8.46 -19.80 -26.17
N THR A 414 -9.64 -19.86 -26.80
CA THR A 414 -10.03 -18.93 -27.87
C THR A 414 -10.75 -17.69 -27.37
N PHE A 415 -11.16 -17.66 -26.09
CA PHE A 415 -11.97 -16.56 -25.57
C PHE A 415 -11.21 -15.24 -25.60
N LYS A 416 -11.86 -14.16 -26.07
CA LYS A 416 -11.30 -12.80 -26.00
C LYS A 416 -12.39 -11.79 -25.67
N SER A 417 -12.07 -10.80 -24.86
CA SER A 417 -12.94 -9.64 -24.62
C SER A 417 -12.07 -8.45 -24.23
N PRO A 418 -12.21 -7.28 -24.87
CA PRO A 418 -11.50 -6.09 -24.41
C PRO A 418 -12.12 -5.55 -23.11
N GLY A 419 -11.39 -4.66 -22.46
CA GLY A 419 -11.92 -3.84 -21.38
C GLY A 419 -11.93 -4.49 -20.00
N LEU A 420 -12.81 -4.00 -19.13
CA LEU A 420 -12.81 -4.35 -17.71
C LEU A 420 -13.49 -5.70 -17.48
N LEU A 421 -12.86 -6.57 -16.69
CA LEU A 421 -13.53 -7.68 -16.01
C LEU A 421 -13.62 -7.37 -14.51
N TYR A 422 -14.83 -7.30 -13.96
CA TYR A 422 -15.05 -7.28 -12.51
C TYR A 422 -15.80 -8.54 -12.05
N VAL A 423 -15.08 -9.45 -11.38
CA VAL A 423 -15.62 -10.67 -10.76
C VAL A 423 -15.97 -10.44 -9.28
N ARG A 424 -17.20 -10.77 -8.89
CA ARG A 424 -17.65 -10.65 -7.49
C ARG A 424 -17.03 -11.69 -6.56
N ALA A 425 -17.11 -12.96 -6.94
CA ALA A 425 -16.76 -14.07 -6.04
C ALA A 425 -16.33 -15.37 -6.74
N ALA A 426 -16.80 -15.63 -7.96
CA ALA A 426 -16.46 -16.81 -8.76
C ALA A 426 -14.94 -17.04 -8.85
N HIS A 427 -14.51 -18.29 -8.72
CA HIS A 427 -13.14 -18.64 -9.11
C HIS A 427 -13.05 -18.58 -10.63
N VAL A 428 -12.06 -17.87 -11.16
CA VAL A 428 -11.91 -17.70 -12.60
C VAL A 428 -10.57 -18.26 -13.05
N THR A 429 -10.63 -19.06 -14.11
CA THR A 429 -9.46 -19.49 -14.88
C THR A 429 -9.57 -18.85 -16.25
N LEU A 430 -8.63 -17.96 -16.57
CA LEU A 430 -8.50 -17.33 -17.87
C LEU A 430 -7.41 -18.05 -18.68
N PRO A 431 -7.58 -18.15 -20.00
CA PRO A 431 -6.46 -18.45 -20.86
C PRO A 431 -5.49 -17.26 -20.84
N ALA A 432 -4.22 -17.51 -21.15
CA ALA A 432 -3.24 -16.46 -21.33
C ALA A 432 -3.13 -16.00 -22.78
N THR A 433 -3.48 -16.85 -23.76
CA THR A 433 -3.75 -16.40 -25.12
C THR A 433 -5.20 -15.90 -25.16
N GLY A 434 -5.39 -14.59 -25.22
CA GLY A 434 -6.73 -14.01 -25.08
C GLY A 434 -7.13 -13.79 -23.62
N GLY A 435 -8.39 -14.10 -23.30
CA GLY A 435 -9.03 -13.75 -22.04
C GLY A 435 -9.61 -12.34 -22.07
N PHE A 436 -9.46 -11.62 -20.97
CA PHE A 436 -9.83 -10.20 -20.91
C PHE A 436 -8.60 -9.34 -21.19
N GLU A 437 -8.69 -8.46 -22.19
CA GLU A 437 -7.65 -7.53 -22.62
C GLU A 437 -7.87 -6.15 -22.00
N GLY A 438 -7.79 -6.11 -20.67
CA GLY A 438 -7.97 -4.90 -19.88
C GLY A 438 -7.86 -5.21 -18.40
N ASN A 439 -8.21 -4.25 -17.55
CA ASN A 439 -8.07 -4.46 -16.11
C ASN A 439 -8.95 -5.60 -15.60
N ILE A 440 -8.42 -6.39 -14.68
CA ILE A 440 -9.14 -7.48 -14.00
C ILE A 440 -9.25 -7.12 -12.53
N ILE A 441 -10.48 -6.91 -12.06
CA ILE A 441 -10.80 -6.68 -10.65
C ILE A 441 -11.52 -7.93 -10.14
N THR A 442 -11.10 -8.48 -9.00
CA THR A 442 -11.76 -9.67 -8.47
C THR A 442 -11.86 -9.70 -6.94
N GLY A 443 -13.08 -9.97 -6.47
CA GLY A 443 -13.39 -10.32 -5.09
C GLY A 443 -13.27 -11.82 -4.78
N ALA A 444 -12.89 -12.64 -5.78
CA ALA A 444 -12.74 -14.08 -5.64
C ALA A 444 -11.59 -14.47 -4.69
N LYS A 445 -11.57 -15.74 -4.30
CA LYS A 445 -10.43 -16.31 -3.54
C LYS A 445 -9.29 -16.78 -4.45
N ARG A 446 -9.57 -17.03 -5.72
CA ARG A 446 -8.61 -17.59 -6.69
C ARG A 446 -8.85 -17.00 -8.08
N LEU A 447 -7.76 -16.62 -8.74
CA LEU A 447 -7.69 -16.25 -10.15
C LEU A 447 -6.50 -17.00 -10.75
N THR A 448 -6.71 -17.71 -11.86
CA THR A 448 -5.65 -18.46 -12.56
C THR A 448 -5.55 -17.96 -13.99
N LEU A 449 -4.33 -17.71 -14.48
CA LEU A 449 -4.02 -17.46 -15.88
C LEU A 449 -3.15 -18.62 -16.38
N ASN A 450 -3.56 -19.27 -17.47
CA ASN A 450 -2.90 -20.45 -18.04
C ASN A 450 -2.65 -20.28 -19.55
N GLY A 451 -1.44 -20.53 -20.07
CA GLY A 451 -1.17 -20.53 -21.53
C GLY A 451 -0.18 -19.45 -21.95
N VAL A 452 -0.20 -18.94 -23.20
CA VAL A 452 0.91 -18.10 -23.71
C VAL A 452 0.47 -16.69 -24.17
N ASP A 453 1.28 -15.70 -23.79
CA ASP A 453 1.35 -14.30 -24.25
C ASP A 453 0.11 -13.38 -24.24
N ASN A 454 -0.08 -12.65 -23.12
CA ASN A 454 -0.90 -11.45 -23.03
C ASN A 454 -0.01 -10.19 -23.06
N LYS A 455 -0.09 -9.46 -24.17
CA LYS A 455 0.71 -8.24 -24.39
C LYS A 455 0.10 -6.96 -23.81
N THR A 456 -1.16 -7.00 -23.40
CA THR A 456 -1.92 -5.84 -22.95
C THR A 456 -1.42 -5.37 -21.60
N LYS A 457 -1.15 -4.07 -21.45
CA LYS A 457 -0.69 -3.47 -20.19
C LYS A 457 -1.85 -3.33 -19.23
N GLN A 458 -2.02 -4.30 -18.34
CA GLN A 458 -3.23 -4.41 -17.50
C GLN A 458 -2.92 -4.47 -16.01
N LEU A 459 -3.91 -4.11 -15.19
CA LEU A 459 -3.89 -4.33 -13.75
C LEU A 459 -4.69 -5.58 -13.39
N ILE A 460 -4.10 -6.47 -12.59
CA ILE A 460 -4.87 -7.44 -11.79
C ILE A 460 -5.01 -6.88 -10.36
N LEU A 461 -6.22 -6.49 -9.97
CA LEU A 461 -6.57 -6.06 -8.62
C LEU A 461 -7.38 -7.15 -7.90
N ALA A 462 -6.69 -7.99 -7.13
CA ALA A 462 -7.20 -9.20 -6.50
C ALA A 462 -6.79 -9.31 -5.02
N PRO A 463 -7.04 -8.29 -4.18
CA PRO A 463 -6.49 -8.16 -2.83
C PRO A 463 -6.84 -9.28 -1.84
N LYS A 464 -7.85 -10.09 -2.16
CA LYS A 464 -8.31 -11.23 -1.36
C LYS A 464 -7.99 -12.58 -2.00
N ALA A 465 -7.48 -12.59 -3.23
CA ALA A 465 -7.27 -13.77 -4.03
C ALA A 465 -5.82 -14.24 -4.02
N THR A 466 -5.67 -15.54 -4.21
CA THR A 466 -4.45 -16.11 -4.77
C THR A 466 -4.51 -15.98 -6.29
N VAL A 467 -3.55 -15.25 -6.87
CA VAL A 467 -3.35 -15.17 -8.32
C VAL A 467 -2.30 -16.20 -8.73
N SER A 468 -2.57 -16.99 -9.76
CA SER A 468 -1.63 -17.99 -10.28
C SER A 468 -1.37 -17.75 -11.76
N LEU A 469 -0.11 -17.60 -12.16
CA LEU A 469 0.32 -17.56 -13.55
C LEU A 469 1.02 -18.89 -13.86
N LYS A 470 0.54 -19.65 -14.86
CA LYS A 470 1.01 -21.00 -15.15
C LYS A 470 1.21 -21.26 -16.64
N ASN A 471 1.91 -22.35 -16.97
CA ASN A 471 1.95 -22.94 -18.31
C ASN A 471 2.42 -21.97 -19.42
N ASN A 472 3.58 -21.34 -19.24
CA ASN A 472 4.19 -20.37 -20.16
C ASN A 472 3.45 -19.03 -20.29
N THR A 473 2.70 -18.62 -19.25
CA THR A 473 1.99 -17.32 -19.24
C THR A 473 2.98 -16.18 -19.35
N VAL A 474 2.80 -15.28 -20.33
CA VAL A 474 3.46 -13.97 -20.35
C VAL A 474 2.42 -12.92 -20.02
N PHE A 475 2.64 -12.15 -18.96
CA PHE A 475 1.73 -11.12 -18.49
C PHE A 475 2.44 -9.77 -18.45
N ASN A 476 1.91 -8.79 -19.19
CA ASN A 476 2.37 -7.41 -19.15
C ASN A 476 1.49 -6.58 -18.22
N GLY A 477 2.03 -6.04 -17.13
CA GLY A 477 1.21 -5.24 -16.23
C GLY A 477 1.67 -5.20 -14.79
N ALA A 478 0.70 -4.98 -13.90
CA ALA A 478 0.89 -4.99 -12.46
C ALA A 478 -0.11 -5.93 -11.79
N ILE A 479 0.32 -6.60 -10.73
CA ILE A 479 -0.55 -7.47 -9.92
C ILE A 479 -0.58 -6.98 -8.47
N ILE A 480 -1.77 -6.71 -7.96
CA ILE A 480 -2.02 -6.42 -6.54
C ILE A 480 -2.90 -7.54 -5.99
N ALA A 481 -2.36 -8.40 -5.11
CA ALA A 481 -3.05 -9.61 -4.67
C ALA A 481 -2.85 -9.97 -3.19
N LYS A 482 -3.55 -11.00 -2.71
CA LYS A 482 -3.20 -11.61 -1.41
C LYS A 482 -1.94 -12.47 -1.55
N ASN A 483 -1.96 -13.41 -2.48
CA ASN A 483 -0.81 -14.26 -2.82
C ASN A 483 -0.61 -14.25 -4.33
N VAL A 484 0.63 -14.41 -4.79
CA VAL A 484 0.95 -14.63 -6.19
C VAL A 484 1.85 -15.85 -6.33
N TYR A 485 1.47 -16.79 -7.20
CA TYR A 485 2.27 -17.97 -7.56
C TYR A 485 2.53 -17.96 -9.05
N MET A 486 3.80 -18.03 -9.44
CA MET A 486 4.23 -18.10 -10.83
C MET A 486 4.94 -19.44 -11.05
N GLU A 487 4.45 -20.23 -12.00
CA GLU A 487 5.02 -21.50 -12.41
C GLU A 487 5.21 -21.48 -13.92
N GLU A 488 6.46 -21.57 -14.39
CA GLU A 488 6.77 -21.48 -15.83
C GLU A 488 6.12 -20.23 -16.46
N ALA A 489 6.24 -19.05 -15.84
CA ALA A 489 5.57 -17.83 -16.30
C ALA A 489 6.53 -16.64 -16.36
N THR A 490 6.28 -15.71 -17.28
CA THR A 490 6.98 -14.42 -17.39
C THR A 490 6.03 -13.28 -17.02
N LEU A 491 6.41 -12.45 -16.06
CA LEU A 491 5.70 -11.22 -15.74
C LEU A 491 6.58 -10.03 -16.07
N ILE A 492 6.05 -9.09 -16.84
CA ILE A 492 6.75 -7.89 -17.26
C ILE A 492 6.00 -6.69 -16.69
N PHE A 493 6.66 -5.92 -15.82
CA PHE A 493 6.06 -4.72 -15.28
C PHE A 493 5.79 -3.72 -16.39
N ALA A 494 4.52 -3.35 -16.50
CA ALA A 494 4.06 -2.26 -17.32
C ALA A 494 3.01 -1.48 -16.55
N LYS A 495 3.08 -0.15 -16.64
CA LYS A 495 2.04 0.71 -16.08
C LYS A 495 0.73 0.42 -16.84
N PRO A 496 -0.37 0.07 -16.14
CA PRO A 496 -1.67 -0.13 -16.78
C PRO A 496 -2.09 1.12 -17.56
N GLU A 497 -2.67 0.93 -18.75
CA GLU A 497 -3.17 2.04 -19.58
C GLU A 497 -4.34 2.73 -18.88
N ASP A 498 -5.33 1.94 -18.47
CA ASP A 498 -6.44 2.41 -17.66
C ASP A 498 -6.08 2.37 -16.18
N GLN A 499 -5.93 3.55 -15.56
CA GLN A 499 -5.58 3.64 -14.15
C GLN A 499 -6.84 3.52 -13.28
N ILE A 500 -6.91 2.44 -12.49
CA ILE A 500 -7.88 2.35 -11.40
C ILE A 500 -7.39 3.24 -10.25
N PRO A 501 -8.16 4.24 -9.79
CA PRO A 501 -7.75 5.06 -8.66
C PRO A 501 -7.79 4.20 -7.41
N ILE A 502 -6.65 4.00 -6.74
CA ILE A 502 -6.57 3.24 -5.48
C ILE A 502 -6.22 4.22 -4.34
N PRO A 503 -7.18 4.66 -3.50
CA PRO A 503 -6.90 5.48 -2.34
C PRO A 503 -5.84 4.84 -1.44
N LEU A 504 -4.90 5.67 -1.03
CA LEU A 504 -3.83 5.35 -0.11
C LEU A 504 -3.92 6.31 1.07
N ALA A 505 -4.05 5.76 2.28
CA ALA A 505 -3.86 6.54 3.49
C ALA A 505 -2.36 6.58 3.80
N VAL A 506 -1.79 7.79 3.70
CA VAL A 506 -0.39 8.07 4.00
C VAL A 506 -0.33 8.80 5.33
N GLU A 507 0.64 8.43 6.16
CA GLU A 507 0.90 9.14 7.41
C GLU A 507 1.50 10.51 7.09
N GLN A 508 1.17 11.53 7.87
CA GLN A 508 1.80 12.82 7.80
C GLN A 508 2.25 13.17 9.20
N PHE A 509 3.55 13.39 9.33
CA PHE A 509 4.22 13.69 10.58
C PHE A 509 4.29 15.20 10.75
N ASP A 510 3.69 15.71 11.83
CA ASP A 510 3.74 17.15 12.16
C ASP A 510 5.06 17.50 12.88
N THR A 511 5.14 18.71 13.43
CA THR A 511 6.27 19.11 14.29
C THR A 511 6.36 18.20 15.52
N PRO A 512 7.56 17.66 15.84
CA PRO A 512 7.72 16.78 16.98
C PRO A 512 7.41 17.51 18.29
N ILE A 513 6.64 16.87 19.17
CA ILE A 513 6.37 17.35 20.54
C ILE A 513 7.58 17.04 21.44
N GLN A 514 8.25 15.92 21.16
CA GLN A 514 9.41 15.47 21.91
C GLN A 514 10.35 14.71 20.98
N LEU A 515 11.65 15.00 21.10
CA LEU A 515 12.73 14.22 20.48
C LEU A 515 13.63 13.57 21.54
N VAL A 516 13.67 14.16 22.74
CA VAL A 516 14.49 13.73 23.87
C VAL A 516 13.68 13.80 25.15
N GLN A 517 13.84 12.81 26.01
CA GLN A 517 13.37 12.82 27.39
C GLN A 517 14.57 12.93 28.32
N VAL A 518 14.56 13.96 29.17
CA VAL A 518 15.60 14.16 30.19
C VAL A 518 15.09 13.82 31.59
N GLY A 519 15.92 13.12 32.36
CA GLY A 519 15.65 12.77 33.75
C GLY A 519 15.86 13.94 34.72
N ASN A 520 15.63 13.70 36.00
CA ASN A 520 16.01 14.66 37.04
C ASN A 520 17.53 14.70 37.19
N VAL A 521 18.06 15.88 37.53
CA VAL A 521 19.49 16.03 37.84
C VAL A 521 19.76 15.44 39.23
N VAL A 522 20.75 14.56 39.32
CA VAL A 522 21.19 13.92 40.56
C VAL A 522 22.61 14.41 40.88
N SER A 523 22.79 15.00 42.06
CA SER A 523 24.11 15.35 42.58
C SER A 523 24.76 14.11 43.17
N LYS A 524 26.05 13.90 42.88
CA LYS A 524 26.87 12.86 43.53
C LYS A 524 27.69 13.42 44.68
#